data_AF-A0A8J7EFU8-F1
#
_entry.id   AF-A0A8J7EFU8-F1
#
_cell.length_a   1.000
_cell.length_b   1.000
_cell.length_c   1.000
_cell.angle_alpha   90.00
_cell.angle_beta   90.00
_cell.angle_gamma   90.00
#
_symmetry.space_group_name_H-M   'P 1'
#
loop_
_entity.id
_entity.type
_entity.pdbx_description
1 polymer ?
#
loop_
_entity_poly.entity_id
_entity_poly.type
_entity_poly.pdbx_seq_one_letter_code
_entity_poly.pdbx_strand_id
1 'polypeptide(L)' 'MEAVEFEANIKNGSIEVPAAYRSGLIEGDKVKVILLKTHKAEQIQAVKALFKETQALPQAQTITEDEIAAEIAAYRARQ' A
#
# COMPACT_ATOMS: atom_id res chain seq x y z
N MET A 1 -1.87 -33.75 8.74
CA MET A 1 -1.00 -32.71 8.16
C MET A 1 -1.21 -31.46 8.99
N GLU A 2 -0.15 -30.94 9.58
CA GLU A 2 -0.16 -29.69 10.33
C GLU A 2 0.47 -28.62 9.45
N ALA A 3 -0.13 -27.43 9.39
CA ALA A 3 0.35 -26.33 8.56
C ALA A 3 0.53 -25.10 9.44
N VAL A 4 1.66 -24.41 9.26
CA VAL A 4 1.99 -23.18 10.00
C VAL A 4 2.11 -22.04 9.01
N GLU A 5 1.39 -20.96 9.26
CA GLU A 5 1.49 -19.72 8.50
C GLU A 5 2.43 -18.75 9.22
N PHE A 6 3.35 -18.14 8.46
CA PHE A 6 4.25 -17.12 8.98
C PHE A 6 4.49 -16.04 7.93
N GLU A 7 4.77 -14.82 8.40
CA GLU A 7 5.22 -13.73 7.54
C GLU A 7 6.73 -13.85 7.28
N ALA A 8 7.15 -13.66 6.03
CA ALA A 8 8.54 -13.74 5.61
C ALA A 8 8.88 -12.60 4.66
N ASN A 9 10.14 -12.16 4.72
CA ASN A 9 10.64 -11.12 3.84
C ASN A 9 11.30 -11.74 2.61
N ILE A 10 11.20 -11.03 1.47
CA ILE A 10 11.95 -11.34 0.26
C ILE A 10 13.25 -10.53 0.29
N LYS A 11 14.39 -11.21 0.19
CA LYS A 11 15.71 -10.59 0.06
C LYS A 11 16.45 -11.21 -1.11
N ASN A 12 16.91 -10.37 -2.03
CA ASN A 12 17.64 -10.79 -3.25
C ASN A 12 16.91 -11.88 -4.07
N GLY A 13 15.57 -11.82 -4.14
CA GLY A 13 14.77 -12.80 -4.88
C GLY A 13 14.45 -14.10 -4.14
N SER A 14 14.92 -14.25 -2.90
CA SER A 14 14.68 -15.43 -2.06
C SER A 14 13.76 -15.12 -0.89
N ILE A 15 12.89 -16.06 -0.52
CA ILE A 15 12.06 -15.98 0.69
C ILE A 15 12.90 -16.47 1.87
N GLU A 16 13.11 -15.60 2.86
CA GLU A 16 13.85 -15.98 4.06
C GLU A 16 12.91 -16.61 5.10
N VAL A 17 13.02 -17.93 5.31
CA VAL A 17 12.28 -18.61 6.39
C VAL A 17 12.75 -18.07 7.75
N PRO A 18 11.84 -17.65 8.64
CA PRO A 18 12.19 -17.21 9.99
C PRO A 18 12.95 -18.28 10.77
N ALA A 19 13.90 -17.86 11.61
CA ALA A 19 14.78 -18.78 12.35
C ALA A 19 14.01 -19.83 13.19
N ALA A 20 12.85 -19.45 13.72
CA ALA A 20 11.97 -20.32 14.51
C ALA A 20 11.50 -21.58 13.77
N TYR A 21 11.48 -21.57 12.43
CA TYR A 21 10.98 -22.68 11.61
C TYR A 21 12.07 -23.44 10.85
N ARG A 22 13.32 -22.93 10.83
CA ARG A 22 14.40 -23.52 10.01
C ARG A 22 14.79 -24.92 10.44
N SER A 23 14.82 -25.19 11.76
CA SER A 23 15.21 -26.50 12.30
C SER A 23 14.20 -27.61 12.04
N GLY A 24 12.97 -27.26 11.64
CA GLY A 24 11.91 -28.21 11.32
C GLY A 24 11.78 -28.54 9.84
N LEU A 25 12.58 -27.90 8.97
CA LEU A 25 12.54 -28.12 7.52
C LEU A 25 13.64 -29.09 7.09
N ILE A 26 13.26 -30.11 6.34
CA ILE A 26 14.18 -31.07 5.74
C ILE A 26 14.11 -31.00 4.21
N GLU A 27 15.18 -31.46 3.56
CA GLU A 27 15.20 -31.57 2.11
C GLU A 27 14.06 -32.47 1.61
N GLY A 28 13.29 -31.97 0.63
CA GLY A 28 12.14 -32.68 0.07
C GLY A 28 10.78 -32.31 0.69
N ASP A 29 10.75 -31.46 1.72
CA ASP A 29 9.48 -30.99 2.30
C ASP A 29 8.63 -30.21 1.29
N LYS A 30 7.31 -30.46 1.34
CA LYS A 30 6.33 -29.72 0.53
C LYS A 30 5.96 -28.42 1.22
N VAL A 31 6.22 -27.30 0.55
CA VAL A 31 5.89 -25.95 1.03
C VAL A 31 4.74 -25.36 0.22
N LYS A 32 3.77 -24.74 0.89
CA LYS A 32 2.74 -23.90 0.26
C LYS A 32 3.06 -22.44 0.54
N VAL A 33 3.19 -21.63 -0.52
CA VAL A 33 3.52 -20.20 -0.40
C VAL A 33 2.30 -19.37 -0.78
N ILE A 34 1.94 -18.42 0.08
CA ILE A 34 0.93 -17.38 -0.21
C ILE A 34 1.68 -16.05 -0.36
N LEU A 35 1.62 -15.45 -1.56
CA LEU A 35 2.23 -14.16 -1.81
C LEU A 35 1.20 -13.03 -1.62
N LEU A 36 1.38 -12.24 -0.57
CA LEU A 36 0.56 -11.05 -0.34
C LEU A 36 1.06 -9.90 -1.23
N LYS A 37 0.30 -9.58 -2.28
CA LYS A 37 0.60 -8.44 -3.15
C LYS A 37 -0.01 -7.18 -2.57
N THR A 38 0.82 -6.19 -2.24
CA THR A 38 0.32 -4.86 -1.90
C THR A 38 0.11 -4.05 -3.18
N HIS A 39 -1.13 -3.72 -3.50
CA HIS A 39 -1.46 -2.84 -4.63
C HIS A 39 -1.21 -1.35 -4.30
N LYS A 40 -0.43 -1.04 -3.26
CA LYS A 40 -0.19 0.34 -2.79
C LYS A 40 0.34 1.24 -3.91
N ALA A 41 1.26 0.74 -4.73
CA ALA A 41 1.80 1.50 -5.85
C ALA A 41 0.73 1.84 -6.90
N GLU A 42 -0.10 0.87 -7.28
CA GLU A 42 -1.20 1.05 -8.25
C GLU A 42 -2.28 1.99 -7.71
N GLN A 43 -2.64 1.85 -6.43
CA GLN A 43 -3.59 2.74 -5.77
C GLN A 43 -3.08 4.19 -5.70
N ILE A 44 -1.80 4.39 -5.37
CA ILE A 44 -1.18 5.72 -5.38
C ILE A 44 -1.22 6.32 -6.79
N GLN A 45 -0.95 5.52 -7.82
CA GLN A 45 -1.04 6.00 -9.21
C GLN A 45 -2.47 6.35 -9.60
N ALA A 46 -3.46 5.53 -9.21
CA ALA A 46 -4.87 5.79 -9.47
C ALA A 46 -5.34 7.10 -8.80
N VAL A 47 -4.97 7.34 -7.54
CA VAL A 47 -5.30 8.58 -6.82
C VAL A 47 -4.64 9.79 -7.49
N LYS A 48 -3.37 9.67 -7.91
CA LYS A 48 -2.69 10.75 -8.64
C LYS A 48 -3.35 11.06 -9.99
N ALA A 49 -3.81 10.04 -10.71
CA ALA A 49 -4.52 10.22 -11.98
C ALA A 49 -5.85 10.95 -11.76
N LEU A 50 -6.66 10.46 -10.83
CA LEU A 50 -7.95 11.07 -10.48
C LEU A 50 -7.79 12.53 -10.04
N PHE A 51 -6.75 12.83 -9.25
CA PHE A 51 -6.46 14.20 -8.83
C PHE A 51 -6.16 15.12 -10.01
N LYS A 52 -5.34 14.67 -10.97
CA LYS A 52 -5.05 15.45 -12.19
C LYS A 52 -6.28 15.66 -13.04
N GLU A 53 -7.12 14.63 -13.21
CA GLU A 53 -8.40 14.74 -13.92
C GLU A 53 -9.32 15.76 -13.25
N THR A 54 -9.40 15.72 -11.92
CA THR A 54 -10.20 16.67 -11.14
C THR A 54 -9.69 18.11 -11.31
N GLN A 55 -8.37 18.31 -11.29
CA GLN A 55 -7.77 19.63 -11.53
C GLN A 55 -8.01 20.16 -12.95
N ALA A 56 -8.17 19.28 -13.94
CA ALA A 56 -8.44 19.66 -15.31
C ALA A 56 -9.90 20.14 -15.51
N LEU A 57 -10.80 19.92 -14.55
CA LEU A 57 -12.19 20.38 -14.66
C LEU A 57 -12.27 21.91 -14.64
N PRO A 58 -13.09 22.55 -15.51
CA PRO A 58 -13.19 24.01 -15.56
C PRO A 58 -13.52 24.63 -14.19
N GLN A 59 -14.45 24.02 -13.44
CA GLN A 59 -14.80 24.50 -12.10
C GLN A 59 -13.66 24.42 -11.09
N ALA A 60 -12.70 23.51 -11.25
CA ALA A 60 -11.55 23.40 -10.36
C ALA A 60 -10.49 24.46 -10.69
N GLN A 61 -10.37 24.83 -11.97
CA GLN A 61 -9.45 25.86 -12.43
C GLN A 61 -9.88 27.28 -12.02
N THR A 62 -11.15 27.48 -11.67
CA THR A 62 -11.68 28.77 -11.21
C THR A 62 -11.58 28.97 -9.71
N ILE A 63 -11.21 27.93 -8.95
CA ILE A 63 -11.05 28.05 -7.49
C ILE A 63 -9.82 28.90 -7.20
N THR A 64 -10.02 29.95 -6.41
CA THR A 64 -8.97 30.89 -6.02
C THR A 64 -8.21 30.43 -4.77
N GLU A 65 -6.98 30.91 -4.61
CA GLU A 65 -6.17 30.66 -3.41
C GLU A 65 -6.86 31.15 -2.12
N ASP A 66 -7.62 32.26 -2.20
CA ASP A 66 -8.36 32.81 -1.05
C ASP A 66 -9.51 31.88 -0.63
N GLU A 67 -10.24 31.30 -1.59
CA GLU A 67 -11.28 30.30 -1.32
C GLU A 67 -10.70 29.03 -0.71
N ILE A 68 -9.54 28.57 -1.18
CA ILE A 68 -8.83 27.41 -0.63
C ILE A 68 -8.37 27.71 0.81
N ALA A 69 -7.77 28.88 1.04
CA ALA A 69 -7.30 29.29 2.35
C ALA A 69 -8.45 29.39 3.37
N ALA A 70 -9.59 29.94 2.96
CA ALA A 70 -10.79 30.03 3.79
C ALA A 70 -11.31 28.64 4.19
N GLU A 71 -11.37 27.69 3.26
CA GLU A 71 -11.81 26.33 3.55
C GLU A 71 -10.83 25.59 4.49
N ILE A 72 -9.52 25.73 4.27
CA ILE A 72 -8.49 25.14 5.15
C ILE A 72 -8.63 25.68 6.58
N ALA A 73 -8.83 26.99 6.73
CA ALA A 73 -9.05 27.61 8.04
C ALA A 73 -10.33 27.08 8.72
N ALA A 74 -11.42 26.99 7.96
CA ALA A 74 -12.69 26.45 8.45
C ALA A 74 -12.58 24.98 8.88
N TYR A 75 -11.88 24.14 8.10
CA TYR A 75 -11.64 22.73 8.44
C TYR A 75 -10.82 22.60 9.72
N ARG A 76 -9.72 23.36 9.85
CA ARG A 76 -8.86 23.35 11.04
C ARG A 76 -9.57 23.84 12.30
N ALA A 77 -10.51 24.77 12.17
CA ALA A 77 -11.32 25.23 13.30
C ALA A 77 -12.37 24.20 13.76
N ARG A 78 -12.64 23.15 12.96
CA ARG A 78 -13.59 22.07 13.27
C ARG A 78 -12.91 20.80 13.80
N GLN A 79 -11.59 20.70 13.73
CA GLN A 79 -10.79 19.63 14.36
C GLN A 79 -10.41 20.03 15.78
#